data_AF-A0A936HJ19-F1
#
_entry.id   AF-A0A936HJ19-F1
#
_cell.length_a   1.000
_cell.length_b   1.000
_cell.length_c   1.000
_cell.angle_alpha   90.00
_cell.angle_beta   90.00
_cell.angle_gamma   90.00
#
_symmetry.space_group_name_H-M   'P 1'
#
loop_
_entity.id
_entity.type
_entity.pdbx_description
1 polymer ?
#
loop_
_entity_poly.entity_id
_entity_poly.type
_entity_poly.pdbx_seq_one_letter_code
_entity_poly.pdbx_strand_id
1 'polypeptide(L)'
;MFDISSPEALFRVIRRNANTLRGQTAKESDRLLFVIFGLNHLREWIAPGYSNRPLPRSPTNDNERFFESIWSCTSFQLIKELCNHTKHLRPIGLERTGYGLNISDWPDIGSVESFAAGPPTSYEIDGKDVLEAVEEVIEFYKRRWFDRHRTQPV
;
A
#
# COMPACT_ATOMS: atom_id res chain seq x y z
N MET A 1 1.69 23.93 -1.34
CA MET A 1 2.78 22.99 -1.68
C MET A 1 2.78 21.95 -0.57
N PHE A 2 2.64 20.66 -0.89
CA PHE A 2 2.69 19.60 0.12
C PHE A 2 4.15 19.35 0.53
N ASP A 3 4.43 19.12 1.82
CA ASP A 3 5.79 18.87 2.35
C ASP A 3 6.41 17.51 1.93
N ILE A 4 5.86 16.88 0.90
CA ILE A 4 6.32 15.61 0.35
C ILE A 4 7.05 15.91 -0.96
N SER A 5 8.35 16.15 -0.87
CA SER A 5 9.20 16.59 -1.98
C SER A 5 10.07 15.50 -2.60
N SER A 6 10.01 14.26 -2.11
CA SER A 6 10.82 13.15 -2.61
C SER A 6 10.14 11.79 -2.44
N PRO A 7 10.56 10.75 -3.21
CA PRO A 7 10.08 9.39 -3.03
C PRO A 7 10.32 8.86 -1.60
N GLU A 8 11.47 9.20 -1.00
CA GLU A 8 11.81 8.84 0.39
C GLU A 8 10.83 9.50 1.38
N ALA A 9 10.51 10.78 1.19
CA ALA A 9 9.54 11.47 2.04
C ALA A 9 8.15 10.82 1.95
N LEU A 10 7.69 10.51 0.74
CA LEU A 10 6.43 9.81 0.52
C LEU A 10 6.43 8.43 1.19
N PHE A 11 7.50 7.66 0.98
CA PHE A 11 7.67 6.34 1.57
C PHE A 11 7.62 6.37 3.10
N ARG A 12 8.26 7.35 3.74
CA ARG A 12 8.19 7.53 5.21
C ARG A 12 6.75 7.77 5.68
N VAL A 13 6.00 8.62 4.99
CA VAL A 13 4.60 8.91 5.34
C VAL A 13 3.71 7.68 5.17
N ILE A 14 3.88 6.93 4.07
CA ILE A 14 3.15 5.67 3.84
C ILE A 14 3.46 4.66 4.95
N ARG A 15 4.74 4.42 5.23
CA ARG A 15 5.18 3.47 6.26
C ARG A 15 4.64 3.83 7.65
N ARG A 16 4.64 5.12 8.00
CA ARG A 16 4.06 5.58 9.27
C ARG A 16 2.57 5.22 9.37
N ASN A 17 1.80 5.49 8.31
CA ASN A 17 0.36 5.19 8.30
C ASN A 17 0.08 3.68 8.32
N ALA A 18 0.86 2.88 7.58
CA ALA A 18 0.76 1.43 7.62
C ALA A 18 1.06 0.86 9.02
N ASN A 19 2.08 1.38 9.70
CA ASN A 19 2.39 0.96 11.07
C ASN A 19 1.27 1.32 12.05
N THR A 20 0.63 2.49 11.90
CA THR A 20 -0.52 2.85 12.73
C THR A 20 -1.70 1.91 12.49
N LEU A 21 -2.05 1.62 11.23
CA LEU A 21 -3.10 0.66 10.88
C LEU A 21 -2.85 -0.72 11.50
N ARG A 22 -1.59 -1.17 11.50
CA ARG A 22 -1.25 -2.47 12.09
C ARG A 22 -1.39 -2.47 13.61
N GLY A 23 -0.99 -1.38 14.26
CA GLY A 23 -1.04 -1.25 15.72
C GLY A 23 -2.42 -1.03 16.31
N GLN A 24 -3.39 -0.56 15.52
CA GLN A 24 -4.77 -0.34 15.96
C GLN A 24 -5.62 -1.59 15.75
N THR A 25 -6.53 -1.89 16.69
CA THR A 25 -7.50 -2.98 16.52
C THR A 25 -8.61 -2.57 15.55
N ALA A 26 -9.17 -1.37 15.72
CA ALA A 26 -10.08 -0.77 14.76
C ALA A 26 -9.29 -0.24 13.55
N LYS A 27 -9.74 -0.57 12.34
CA LYS A 27 -9.08 -0.15 11.10
C LYS A 27 -9.79 1.02 10.47
N GLU A 28 -8.99 1.99 10.05
CA GLU A 28 -9.43 3.21 9.39
C GLU A 28 -9.36 3.00 7.86
N SER A 29 -10.52 2.85 7.20
CA SER A 29 -10.62 2.53 5.77
C SER A 29 -9.98 3.60 4.87
N ASP A 30 -10.11 4.88 5.24
CA ASP A 30 -9.50 6.03 4.55
C ASP A 30 -7.96 6.01 4.62
N ARG A 31 -7.42 5.63 5.78
CA ARG A 31 -5.98 5.44 5.96
C ARG A 31 -5.47 4.24 5.19
N LEU A 32 -6.23 3.14 5.15
CA LEU A 32 -5.90 1.98 4.31
C LEU A 32 -5.88 2.38 2.83
N LEU A 33 -6.89 3.14 2.38
CA LEU A 33 -6.95 3.68 1.03
C LEU A 33 -5.71 4.52 0.70
N PHE A 34 -5.31 5.43 1.60
CA PHE A 34 -4.10 6.22 1.45
C PHE A 34 -2.85 5.33 1.29
N VAL A 35 -2.71 4.29 2.11
CA VAL A 35 -1.55 3.37 2.04
C VAL A 35 -1.54 2.59 0.73
N ILE A 36 -2.67 2.02 0.30
CA ILE A 36 -2.79 1.28 -0.96
C ILE A 36 -2.44 2.18 -2.16
N PHE A 37 -3.01 3.38 -2.23
CA PHE A 37 -2.73 4.32 -3.30
C PHE A 37 -1.27 4.78 -3.28
N GLY A 38 -0.77 5.13 -2.09
CA GLY A 38 0.61 5.55 -1.89
C GLY A 38 1.61 4.49 -2.36
N LEU A 39 1.44 3.24 -1.92
CA LEU A 39 2.32 2.13 -2.31
C LEU A 39 2.25 1.81 -3.80
N ASN A 40 1.05 1.83 -4.38
CA ASN A 40 0.90 1.64 -5.81
C ASN A 40 1.69 2.74 -6.56
N HIS A 41 1.42 4.02 -6.27
CA HIS A 41 1.99 5.14 -7.03
C HIS A 41 3.45 5.50 -6.70
N LEU A 42 4.01 5.05 -5.57
CA LEU A 42 5.40 5.36 -5.19
C LEU A 42 6.41 4.93 -6.25
N ARG A 43 6.16 3.84 -6.98
CA ARG A 43 6.99 3.42 -8.12
C ARG A 43 7.13 4.48 -9.21
N GLU A 44 6.11 5.31 -9.43
CA GLU A 44 6.08 6.32 -10.49
C GLU A 44 7.00 7.49 -10.12
N TRP A 45 7.20 7.70 -8.82
CA TRP A 45 8.15 8.69 -8.29
C TRP A 45 9.59 8.18 -8.36
N ILE A 46 9.79 6.87 -8.25
CA ILE A 46 11.10 6.21 -8.35
C ILE A 46 11.54 6.06 -9.81
N ALA A 47 10.62 5.64 -10.69
CA ALA A 47 10.87 5.37 -12.10
C ALA A 47 9.89 6.18 -12.97
N PRO A 48 10.07 7.51 -13.07
CA PRO A 48 9.17 8.36 -13.85
C PRO A 48 9.23 7.98 -15.34
N GLY A 49 8.06 7.88 -15.98
CA GLY A 49 7.94 7.55 -17.40
C GLY A 49 8.06 6.05 -17.73
N TYR A 50 8.26 5.19 -16.73
CA TYR A 50 8.14 3.75 -16.88
C TYR A 50 6.67 3.32 -16.74
N SER A 51 5.92 3.49 -17.83
CA SER A 51 4.56 3.02 -17.97
C SER A 51 4.41 2.28 -19.28
N ASN A 52 4.09 0.98 -19.23
CA ASN A 52 3.57 0.20 -20.36
C ASN A 52 4.40 0.22 -21.68
N ARG A 53 5.70 0.53 -21.66
CA ARG A 53 6.54 0.23 -22.82
C ARG A 53 6.70 -1.30 -22.90
N PRO A 54 6.66 -1.91 -24.09
CA PRO A 54 7.17 -3.27 -24.23
C PRO A 54 8.59 -3.26 -23.68
N LEU A 55 8.79 -3.94 -22.55
CA LEU A 55 10.06 -3.94 -21.83
C LEU A 55 11.17 -4.25 -22.85
N PRO A 56 12.25 -3.44 -22.95
CA PRO A 56 13.44 -3.95 -23.61
C PRO A 56 13.80 -5.28 -22.94
N ARG A 57 14.30 -6.26 -23.70
CA ARG A 57 14.58 -7.64 -23.20
C ARG A 57 15.48 -7.69 -21.96
N SER A 58 16.10 -6.57 -21.56
CA SER A 58 16.83 -6.44 -20.31
C SER A 58 16.79 -4.98 -19.80
N PRO A 59 16.64 -4.76 -18.48
CA PRO A 59 16.66 -3.44 -17.87
C PRO A 59 18.07 -2.82 -17.92
N THR A 60 18.15 -1.59 -18.41
CA THR A 60 19.38 -0.84 -18.69
C THR A 60 19.86 0.01 -17.51
N ASN A 61 18.98 0.35 -16.56
CA ASN A 61 19.32 1.14 -15.37
C ASN A 61 18.59 0.65 -14.09
N ASP A 62 18.93 1.24 -12.95
CA ASP A 62 18.39 0.83 -11.64
C ASP A 62 16.89 1.07 -11.51
N ASN A 63 16.35 2.15 -12.08
CA ASN A 63 14.91 2.43 -12.06
C ASN A 63 14.14 1.34 -12.81
N GLU A 64 14.66 0.88 -13.95
CA GLU A 64 14.06 -0.19 -14.76
C GLU A 64 14.11 -1.54 -14.04
N ARG A 65 15.28 -1.88 -13.46
CA ARG A 65 15.45 -3.08 -12.64
C ARG A 65 14.47 -3.09 -11.48
N PHE A 66 14.30 -1.95 -10.81
CA PHE A 66 13.34 -1.79 -9.73
C PHE A 66 11.91 -2.02 -10.22
N PHE A 67 11.51 -1.34 -11.31
CA PHE A 67 10.16 -1.44 -11.87
C PHE A 67 9.79 -2.88 -12.26
N GLU A 68 10.67 -3.60 -12.96
CA GLU A 68 10.44 -5.01 -13.30
C GLU A 68 10.33 -5.89 -12.05
N SER A 69 11.21 -5.66 -11.08
CA SER A 69 11.25 -6.46 -9.85
C SER A 69 9.99 -6.26 -8.98
N ILE A 70 9.46 -5.05 -8.88
CA ILE A 70 8.23 -4.81 -8.10
C ILE A 70 7.00 -5.32 -8.86
N TRP A 71 7.01 -5.31 -10.19
CA TRP A 71 5.93 -5.90 -11.00
C TRP A 71 5.81 -7.41 -10.80
N SER A 72 6.90 -8.11 -10.48
CA SER A 72 6.84 -9.55 -10.18
C SER A 72 6.47 -9.87 -8.73
N CYS A 73 6.30 -8.86 -7.86
CA CYS A 73 5.85 -9.07 -6.49
C CYS A 73 4.33 -9.30 -6.44
N THR A 74 3.91 -10.50 -6.02
CA THR A 74 2.48 -10.87 -5.92
C THR A 74 1.71 -9.92 -5.01
N SER A 75 2.27 -9.53 -3.86
CA SER A 75 1.64 -8.58 -2.94
C SER A 75 1.49 -7.19 -3.56
N PHE A 76 2.45 -6.78 -4.39
CA PHE A 76 2.29 -5.55 -5.15
C PHE A 76 1.16 -5.67 -6.19
N GLN A 77 1.01 -6.82 -6.86
CA GLN A 77 -0.12 -7.04 -7.78
C GLN A 77 -1.47 -6.92 -7.07
N LEU A 78 -1.60 -7.49 -5.87
CA LEU A 78 -2.80 -7.31 -5.03
C LEU A 78 -3.05 -5.83 -4.70
N ILE A 79 -2.04 -5.08 -4.26
CA ILE A 79 -2.16 -3.64 -3.98
C ILE A 79 -2.58 -2.85 -5.22
N LYS A 80 -2.02 -3.20 -6.39
CA LYS A 80 -2.37 -2.59 -7.68
C LYS A 80 -3.83 -2.89 -8.06
N GLU A 81 -4.27 -4.13 -7.87
CA GLU A 81 -5.65 -4.54 -8.13
C GLU A 81 -6.63 -3.86 -7.19
N LEU A 82 -6.34 -3.78 -5.88
CA LEU A 82 -7.12 -3.01 -4.92
C LEU A 82 -7.24 -1.54 -5.31
N CYS A 83 -6.13 -0.92 -5.71
CA CYS A 83 -6.13 0.45 -6.20
C CYS A 83 -7.03 0.62 -7.44
N ASN A 84 -6.98 -0.33 -8.39
CA ASN A 84 -7.81 -0.32 -9.58
C ASN A 84 -9.30 -0.60 -9.28
N HIS A 85 -9.58 -1.53 -8.36
CA HIS A 85 -10.92 -1.82 -7.84
C HIS A 85 -11.52 -0.54 -7.28
N THR A 86 -10.85 0.14 -6.35
CA THR A 86 -11.42 1.35 -5.74
C THR A 86 -11.61 2.49 -6.74
N LYS A 87 -10.72 2.63 -7.74
CA LYS A 87 -10.83 3.66 -8.78
C LYS A 87 -11.95 3.41 -9.79
N HIS A 88 -12.21 2.16 -10.12
CA HIS A 88 -13.09 1.78 -11.23
C HIS A 88 -14.31 0.95 -10.80
N LEU A 89 -14.45 0.67 -9.52
CA LEU A 89 -15.44 -0.25 -8.93
C LEU A 89 -15.47 -1.61 -9.64
N ARG A 90 -14.30 -2.13 -10.01
CA ARG A 90 -14.16 -3.41 -10.73
C ARG A 90 -14.13 -4.56 -9.74
N PRO A 91 -14.85 -5.67 -9.95
CA PRO A 91 -14.80 -6.82 -9.04
C PRO A 91 -13.37 -7.25 -8.70
N ILE A 92 -13.10 -7.56 -7.43
CA ILE A 92 -11.83 -8.13 -6.96
C ILE A 92 -12.11 -9.32 -6.05
N GLY A 93 -11.59 -10.49 -6.43
CA GLY A 93 -11.56 -11.71 -5.61
C GLY A 93 -12.81 -11.99 -4.76
N LEU A 94 -12.59 -12.70 -3.65
CA LEU A 94 -13.53 -12.79 -2.54
C LEU A 94 -13.08 -11.85 -1.42
N GLU A 95 -13.87 -10.80 -1.18
CA GLU A 95 -13.61 -9.80 -0.15
C GLU A 95 -14.19 -10.25 1.20
N ARG A 96 -13.42 -10.10 2.28
CA ARG A 96 -13.90 -10.29 3.66
C ARG A 96 -13.39 -9.18 4.55
N THR A 97 -14.30 -8.63 5.36
CA THR A 97 -14.00 -7.62 6.37
C THR A 97 -14.38 -8.15 7.74
N GLY A 98 -13.44 -8.13 8.68
CA GLY A 98 -13.67 -8.48 10.08
C GLY A 98 -14.36 -7.33 10.82
N TYR A 99 -15.20 -7.69 11.80
CA TYR A 99 -15.94 -6.76 12.67
C TYR A 99 -16.02 -7.32 14.10
N GLY A 100 -16.70 -6.62 15.01
CA GLY A 100 -17.06 -7.17 16.33
C GLY A 100 -16.32 -6.58 17.53
N LEU A 101 -15.87 -5.32 17.46
CA LEU A 101 -15.36 -4.61 18.63
C LEU A 101 -16.48 -4.10 19.54
N ASN A 102 -16.21 -4.05 20.85
CA ASN A 102 -17.11 -3.37 21.78
C ASN A 102 -17.10 -1.86 21.53
N ILE A 103 -18.21 -1.18 21.82
CA ILE A 103 -18.35 0.28 21.62
C ILE A 103 -17.25 1.06 22.36
N SER A 104 -16.79 0.59 23.51
CA SER A 104 -15.69 1.19 24.28
C SER A 104 -14.34 1.19 23.54
N ASP A 105 -14.18 0.30 22.57
CA ASP A 105 -12.95 0.10 21.82
C ASP A 105 -12.99 0.81 20.46
N TRP A 106 -14.06 1.57 20.18
CA TRP A 106 -14.22 2.30 18.93
C TRP A 106 -13.40 3.60 18.97
N PRO A 107 -12.72 3.97 17.87
CA PRO A 107 -11.90 5.17 17.83
C PRO A 107 -12.75 6.44 17.99
N ASP A 108 -13.93 6.45 17.36
CA ASP A 108 -15.01 7.38 17.59
C ASP A 108 -16.34 6.79 17.11
N ILE A 109 -17.46 7.38 17.51
CA ILE A 109 -18.81 6.91 17.16
C ILE A 109 -19.22 7.35 15.74
N GLY A 110 -18.67 8.47 15.25
CA GLY A 110 -19.05 9.07 13.98
C GLY A 110 -18.41 8.43 12.74
N SER A 111 -17.29 7.72 12.90
CA SER A 111 -16.58 7.01 11.83
C SER A 111 -17.07 5.60 11.58
N VAL A 112 -18.05 5.13 12.36
CA VAL A 112 -18.60 3.78 12.25
C VAL A 112 -19.80 3.77 11.31
N GLU A 113 -19.70 3.00 10.22
CA GLU A 113 -20.78 2.86 9.23
C GLU A 113 -22.01 2.13 9.80
N SER A 114 -21.79 1.17 10.71
CA SER A 114 -22.85 0.36 11.31
C SER A 114 -22.59 0.10 12.78
N PHE A 115 -23.49 0.55 13.66
CA PHE A 115 -23.41 0.26 15.09
C PHE A 115 -23.58 -1.22 15.42
N ALA A 116 -24.24 -1.98 14.54
CA ALA A 116 -24.43 -3.41 14.72
C ALA A 116 -23.13 -4.20 14.47
N ALA A 117 -22.26 -3.70 13.61
CA ALA A 117 -20.97 -4.34 13.27
C ALA A 117 -19.78 -3.70 14.02
N GLY A 118 -19.85 -2.40 14.30
CA GLY A 118 -18.71 -1.62 14.74
C GLY A 118 -17.73 -1.30 13.60
N PRO A 119 -16.56 -0.73 13.91
CA PRO A 119 -15.54 -0.46 12.91
C PRO A 119 -14.91 -1.77 12.38
N PRO A 120 -14.34 -1.75 11.16
CA PRO A 120 -13.59 -2.88 10.63
C PRO A 120 -12.41 -3.27 11.55
N THR A 121 -12.07 -4.55 11.60
CA THR A 121 -10.93 -5.08 12.39
C THR A 121 -9.88 -5.77 11.53
N SER A 122 -10.26 -6.26 10.35
CA SER A 122 -9.37 -6.89 9.39
C SER A 122 -9.92 -6.75 7.97
N TYR A 123 -9.03 -6.90 6.98
CA TYR A 123 -9.40 -6.94 5.57
C TYR A 123 -8.66 -8.09 4.89
N GLU A 124 -9.39 -8.93 4.19
CA GLU A 124 -8.86 -10.07 3.45
C GLU A 124 -9.39 -10.08 2.01
N ILE A 125 -8.52 -10.47 1.08
CA ILE A 125 -8.86 -10.74 -0.32
C ILE A 125 -8.37 -12.13 -0.66
N ASP A 126 -9.28 -13.01 -1.09
CA ASP A 126 -8.98 -14.41 -1.41
C ASP A 126 -8.25 -15.15 -0.26
N GLY A 127 -8.59 -14.79 0.98
CA GLY A 127 -7.98 -15.34 2.21
C GLY A 127 -6.60 -14.78 2.53
N LYS A 128 -6.09 -13.78 1.80
CA LYS A 128 -4.86 -13.06 2.12
C LYS A 128 -5.18 -11.78 2.88
N ASP A 129 -4.53 -11.58 4.03
CA ASP A 129 -4.61 -10.33 4.78
C ASP A 129 -3.98 -9.17 3.99
N VAL A 130 -4.73 -8.07 3.87
CA VAL A 130 -4.30 -6.89 3.10
C VAL A 130 -3.13 -6.18 3.77
N LEU A 131 -3.08 -6.12 5.10
CA LEU A 131 -2.00 -5.49 5.86
C LEU A 131 -0.69 -6.30 5.80
N GLU A 132 -0.77 -7.63 5.68
CA GLU A 132 0.39 -8.48 5.36
C GLU A 132 0.94 -8.14 3.97
N ALA A 133 0.07 -8.03 2.96
CA ALA A 133 0.50 -7.61 1.62
C ALA A 133 1.13 -6.21 1.61
N VAL A 134 0.56 -5.27 2.37
CA VAL A 134 1.14 -3.93 2.58
C VAL A 134 2.54 -4.01 3.18
N GLU A 135 2.75 -4.82 4.23
CA GLU A 135 4.06 -4.97 4.87
C GLU A 135 5.09 -5.56 3.90
N GLU A 136 4.73 -6.62 3.17
CA GLU A 136 5.61 -7.22 2.17
C GLU A 136 6.08 -6.19 1.12
N VAL A 137 5.16 -5.36 0.64
CA VAL A 137 5.48 -4.32 -0.35
C VAL A 137 6.33 -3.20 0.26
N ILE A 138 6.08 -2.80 1.51
CA ILE A 138 6.94 -1.83 2.23
C ILE A 138 8.36 -2.37 2.36
N GLU A 139 8.52 -3.61 2.82
CA GLU A 139 9.84 -4.24 2.95
C GLU A 139 10.52 -4.41 1.58
N PHE A 140 9.75 -4.67 0.52
CA PHE A 140 10.26 -4.67 -0.84
C PHE A 140 10.86 -3.31 -1.22
N TYR A 141 10.08 -2.22 -1.12
CA TYR A 141 10.56 -0.86 -1.43
C TYR A 141 11.81 -0.50 -0.60
N LYS A 142 11.77 -0.78 0.70
CA LYS A 142 12.89 -0.52 1.62
C LYS A 142 14.16 -1.22 1.16
N ARG A 143 14.12 -2.54 0.98
CA ARG A 143 15.32 -3.35 0.68
C ARG A 143 15.82 -3.15 -0.75
N ARG A 144 14.91 -3.06 -1.71
CA ARG A 144 15.25 -3.05 -3.15
C ARG A 144 15.58 -1.66 -3.67
N TRP A 145 15.05 -0.61 -3.03
CA TRP A 145 15.28 0.76 -3.44
C TRP A 145 16.00 1.56 -2.36
N PHE A 146 15.34 1.88 -1.25
CA PHE A 146 15.79 2.93 -0.33
C PHE A 146 17.07 2.57 0.43
N ASP A 147 17.24 1.33 0.89
CA ASP A 147 18.45 0.90 1.60
C ASP A 147 19.68 0.86 0.68
N ARG A 148 19.50 0.55 -0.62
CA ARG A 148 20.59 0.51 -1.60
C ARG A 148 21.10 1.90 -2.00
N HIS A 149 20.24 2.91 -1.91
CA HIS A 149 20.56 4.30 -2.29
C HIS A 149 20.89 5.18 -1.07
N ARG A 150 20.87 4.64 0.16
CA ARG A 150 21.35 5.34 1.36
C ARG A 150 22.88 5.47 1.46
N THR A 151 23.63 4.73 0.64
CA THR A 151 25.09 4.59 0.76
C THR A 151 25.91 5.35 -0.28
N GLN A 152 25.31 6.19 -1.12
CA GLN A 152 26.08 7.10 -1.97
C GLN A 152 26.20 8.47 -1.30
N PRO A 153 27.37 8.84 -0.74
CA PRO A 153 27.60 10.22 -0.33
C PRO A 153 27.59 11.10 -1.58
N VAL A 154 26.90 12.24 -1.46
CA VAL A 154 27.02 13.37 -2.40
C VAL A 154 28.43 13.93 -2.31
#